data_AF-A0A3B1ICC0-F1
#
_entry.id   AF-A0A3B1ICC0-F1
#
_cell.length_a   1.000
_cell.length_b   1.000
_cell.length_c   1.000
_cell.angle_alpha   90.00
_cell.angle_beta   90.00
_cell.angle_gamma   90.00
#
_symmetry.space_group_name_H-M   'P 1'
#
loop_
_entity.id
_entity.type
_entity.pdbx_description
1 polymer ?
#
loop_
_entity_poly.entity_id
_entity_poly.type
_entity_poly.pdbx_seq_one_letter_code
_entity_poly.pdbx_strand_id
1 'polypeptide(L)'
;MPKLLVCNVCVLWQHSNERERREREREREKHTHTHTHTHTRTQTDGLHCTLHSAHFLALCCTHSSSAPSASVLALCHCSLVPFSTPAAFSRHGRRLHTIMAVRHYTIDFKLCGPADHAATVRGLQSIFQEQEMTETVHDTEGHGYLATFIGKNGRFAVMRVHSHGLVTFDLQCCKGDDQAQVDNLLNALEKKLRTLLSGKIQRVKRLPALRRGEEIDRYWPTADGRLVEYDIDEIVYEKESEYQNIKILHSQQFGNILILNGDVNLAESDLPYTQAIMGSGKEHYAGKEVLILGGGDGGILNEAVKLKPKMITMVEIDQLVIDGCRKHMRKTCGNVLDNLKGDCYEVLVQDCVPVLKKYAEEGRTFDYVINDLTAVPISTAPEEESTWEFLRLILDLSIKVLRPSGKYFTQGNCVNLSEALSEYEELLGRLSCKVDFSKEVVCVPSYMELWVFYTIWKK
;
A
#
# COMPACT_ATOMS: atom_id res chain seq x y z
N MET A 1 6.16 8.57 20.43
CA MET A 1 5.16 7.52 20.11
C MET A 1 5.11 7.41 18.60
N PRO A 2 5.43 6.26 17.99
CA PRO A 2 5.70 6.24 16.56
C PRO A 2 4.41 6.23 15.75
N LYS A 3 4.43 7.05 14.68
CA LYS A 3 3.42 7.14 13.63
C LYS A 3 3.23 5.75 13.00
N LEU A 4 1.97 5.31 12.92
CA LEU A 4 1.59 4.07 12.25
C LEU A 4 1.98 4.12 10.77
N LEU A 5 2.57 3.03 10.28
CA LEU A 5 2.58 2.65 8.87
C LEU A 5 1.13 2.68 8.35
N VAL A 6 0.84 3.57 7.41
CA VAL A 6 -0.38 3.51 6.61
C VAL A 6 -0.07 2.63 5.41
N CYS A 7 -0.49 1.36 5.50
CA CYS A 7 -0.39 0.36 4.44
C CYS A 7 -1.72 0.31 3.67
N ASN A 8 -1.70 -0.19 2.42
CA ASN A 8 -2.79 -0.31 1.42
C ASN A 8 -4.15 -0.90 1.92
N VAL A 9 -4.22 -1.35 3.16
CA VAL A 9 -5.48 -1.59 3.89
C VAL A 9 -6.30 -0.29 4.06
N CYS A 10 -5.67 0.89 4.07
CA CYS A 10 -6.38 2.16 4.28
C CYS A 10 -7.29 2.56 3.12
N VAL A 11 -6.96 2.20 1.88
CA VAL A 11 -7.81 2.46 0.70
C VAL A 11 -9.07 1.58 0.76
N LEU A 12 -8.91 0.29 1.06
CA LEU A 12 -10.05 -0.63 1.30
C LEU A 12 -10.89 -0.23 2.51
N TRP A 13 -10.27 0.29 3.58
CA TRP A 13 -10.96 0.74 4.78
C TRP A 13 -11.69 2.07 4.59
N GLN A 14 -11.12 3.03 3.84
CA GLN A 14 -11.80 4.26 3.46
C GLN A 14 -13.01 3.98 2.55
N HIS A 15 -12.87 3.08 1.56
CA HIS A 15 -14.00 2.64 0.73
C HIS A 15 -15.11 1.96 1.56
N SER A 16 -14.76 1.13 2.55
CA SER A 16 -15.75 0.48 3.43
C SER A 16 -16.49 1.50 4.32
N ASN A 17 -15.80 2.51 4.84
CA ASN A 17 -16.41 3.53 5.71
C ASN A 17 -17.25 4.55 4.94
N GLU A 18 -16.85 4.94 3.72
CA GLU A 18 -17.69 5.78 2.86
C GLU A 18 -18.96 5.05 2.40
N ARG A 19 -18.86 3.73 2.15
CA ARG A 19 -20.02 2.90 1.85
C ARG A 19 -21.02 2.83 3.00
N GLU A 20 -20.56 2.57 4.23
CA GLU A 20 -21.44 2.58 5.41
C GLU A 20 -22.09 3.96 5.63
N ARG A 21 -21.35 5.04 5.38
CA ARG A 21 -21.89 6.39 5.51
C ARG A 21 -22.95 6.70 4.46
N ARG A 22 -22.71 6.33 3.19
CA ARG A 22 -23.68 6.51 2.09
C ARG A 22 -24.92 5.62 2.25
N GLU A 23 -24.78 4.41 2.77
CA GLU A 23 -25.93 3.53 3.10
C GLU A 23 -26.78 4.13 4.24
N ARG A 24 -26.14 4.64 5.31
CA ARG A 24 -26.85 5.32 6.42
C ARG A 24 -27.55 6.61 5.99
N GLU A 25 -26.97 7.38 5.06
CA GLU A 25 -27.59 8.58 4.49
C GLU A 25 -28.80 8.20 3.59
N ARG A 26 -28.69 7.16 2.76
CA ARG A 26 -29.81 6.64 1.94
C ARG A 26 -30.96 6.07 2.78
N GLU A 27 -30.68 5.43 3.91
CA GLU A 27 -31.71 4.94 4.84
C GLU A 27 -32.43 6.09 5.55
N ARG A 28 -31.70 7.15 5.92
CA ARG A 28 -32.29 8.37 6.50
C ARG A 28 -33.22 9.08 5.51
N GLU A 29 -32.82 9.19 4.25
CA GLU A 29 -33.65 9.82 3.21
C GLU A 29 -34.93 9.03 2.92
N LYS A 30 -34.87 7.69 2.93
CA LYS A 30 -36.04 6.81 2.78
C LYS A 30 -37.03 6.94 3.94
N HIS A 31 -36.58 7.19 5.16
CA HIS A 31 -37.48 7.41 6.30
C HIS A 31 -38.11 8.80 6.35
N THR A 32 -37.52 9.81 5.71
CA THR A 32 -38.10 11.16 5.60
C THR A 32 -39.14 11.33 4.49
N HIS A 33 -39.33 10.35 3.60
CA HIS A 33 -40.28 10.44 2.46
C HIS A 33 -41.57 9.61 2.63
N THR A 34 -41.73 8.91 3.76
CA THR A 34 -42.98 8.26 4.13
C THR A 34 -43.53 8.94 5.38
N HIS A 35 -44.14 10.12 5.24
CA HIS A 35 -45.28 10.60 6.05
C HIS A 35 -45.59 12.07 5.73
N THR A 36 -46.34 12.33 4.65
CA THR A 36 -47.08 13.59 4.50
C THR A 36 -48.40 13.34 3.76
N HIS A 37 -49.49 13.78 4.41
CA HIS A 37 -50.93 13.83 4.07
C HIS A 37 -51.74 13.05 5.14
N THR A 38 -52.59 13.64 5.98
CA THR A 38 -53.63 14.65 5.70
C THR A 38 -54.14 15.39 6.97
N HIS A 39 -54.41 16.69 6.80
CA HIS A 39 -55.54 17.52 7.28
C HIS A 39 -55.84 17.86 8.77
N THR A 40 -55.57 19.15 9.08
CA THR A 40 -56.44 20.23 9.62
C THR A 40 -57.22 20.11 10.95
N ARG A 41 -56.82 21.02 11.87
CA ARG A 41 -57.62 22.08 12.56
C ARG A 41 -58.54 21.67 13.72
N THR A 42 -58.17 22.03 14.96
CA THR A 42 -58.86 23.01 15.86
C THR A 42 -58.13 23.17 17.21
N GLN A 43 -58.15 24.39 17.74
CA GLN A 43 -57.69 24.82 19.08
C GLN A 43 -58.49 24.15 20.21
N THR A 44 -57.87 23.93 21.39
CA THR A 44 -58.16 24.61 22.69
C THR A 44 -57.35 23.99 23.83
N ASP A 45 -57.12 24.81 24.86
CA ASP A 45 -56.36 24.62 26.09
C ASP A 45 -56.76 23.44 27.00
N GLY A 46 -55.83 23.03 27.89
CA GLY A 46 -56.18 22.61 29.25
C GLY A 46 -55.63 21.28 29.79
N LEU A 47 -54.65 21.40 30.70
CA LEU A 47 -54.41 20.62 31.94
C LEU A 47 -54.14 19.09 31.96
N HIS A 48 -52.90 18.79 32.38
CA HIS A 48 -52.45 17.95 33.52
C HIS A 48 -52.74 16.43 33.64
N CYS A 49 -51.64 15.66 33.73
CA CYS A 49 -51.42 14.54 34.68
C CYS A 49 -49.89 14.22 34.75
N THR A 50 -49.12 14.69 35.74
CA THR A 50 -48.59 13.97 36.96
C THR A 50 -48.00 12.57 36.71
N LEU A 51 -46.66 12.40 36.82
CA LEU A 51 -45.85 11.94 37.99
C LEU A 51 -46.04 10.44 38.32
N HIS A 52 -45.07 9.59 38.67
CA HIS A 52 -43.60 9.55 38.82
C HIS A 52 -43.29 8.15 39.40
N SER A 53 -42.12 7.56 39.15
CA SER A 53 -41.38 6.52 39.94
C SER A 53 -40.37 5.83 39.00
N ALA A 54 -39.12 5.48 39.34
CA ALA A 54 -38.32 5.61 40.55
C ALA A 54 -36.83 5.42 40.21
N HIS A 55 -35.97 5.87 41.13
CA HIS A 55 -34.51 5.81 41.17
C HIS A 55 -33.91 4.39 41.25
N PHE A 56 -32.59 4.28 40.97
CA PHE A 56 -31.49 3.77 41.83
C PHE A 56 -30.20 3.83 40.96
N LEU A 57 -29.00 4.30 41.36
CA LEU A 57 -28.44 4.77 42.61
C LEU A 57 -27.18 5.62 42.28
N ALA A 58 -26.81 6.54 43.18
CA ALA A 58 -25.64 7.41 43.07
C ALA A 58 -24.80 7.38 44.37
N LEU A 59 -23.57 7.92 44.26
CA LEU A 59 -22.75 8.59 45.28
C LEU A 59 -21.95 7.76 46.30
N CYS A 60 -20.67 8.14 46.49
CA CYS A 60 -20.28 8.90 47.68
C CYS A 60 -18.87 9.49 47.62
N CYS A 61 -18.76 10.77 47.96
CA CYS A 61 -17.61 11.41 48.61
C CYS A 61 -18.13 12.64 49.37
N THR A 62 -18.01 12.69 50.71
CA THR A 62 -17.91 13.93 51.54
C THR A 62 -17.61 13.63 53.03
N HIS A 63 -16.48 14.17 53.52
CA HIS A 63 -16.16 14.86 54.80
C HIS A 63 -16.61 14.35 56.21
N SER A 64 -15.65 14.21 57.15
CA SER A 64 -15.54 15.04 58.39
C SER A 64 -14.29 14.76 59.29
N SER A 65 -13.58 15.85 59.62
CA SER A 65 -12.80 16.26 60.83
C SER A 65 -12.00 15.28 61.73
N SER A 66 -10.68 15.52 61.86
CA SER A 66 -9.99 16.02 63.09
C SER A 66 -8.47 16.27 62.86
N ALA A 67 -7.93 17.35 63.41
CA ALA A 67 -6.54 17.87 63.29
C ALA A 67 -5.65 17.43 64.50
N PRO A 68 -4.39 17.93 64.76
CA PRO A 68 -3.52 18.86 64.02
C PRO A 68 -1.98 18.52 64.01
N SER A 69 -1.19 19.24 63.19
CA SER A 69 0.08 19.94 63.52
C SER A 69 0.79 20.40 62.22
N ALA A 70 0.79 21.70 61.94
CA ALA A 70 1.88 22.68 62.14
C ALA A 70 2.88 22.74 60.93
N SER A 71 2.69 23.72 60.03
CA SER A 71 3.54 24.93 59.86
C SER A 71 4.78 24.64 58.96
N VAL A 72 5.16 25.37 57.90
CA VAL A 72 5.47 26.80 57.69
C VAL A 72 5.80 27.04 56.20
N LEU A 73 5.44 28.24 55.71
CA LEU A 73 5.95 29.08 54.59
C LEU A 73 7.11 28.62 53.68
N ALA A 74 7.01 28.96 52.38
CA ALA A 74 7.85 29.96 51.66
C ALA A 74 7.78 29.72 50.13
N LEU A 75 7.24 30.63 49.30
CA LEU A 75 7.86 31.82 48.68
C LEU A 75 8.98 31.56 47.64
N CYS A 76 8.69 32.07 46.44
CA CYS A 76 9.58 32.79 45.52
C CYS A 76 10.49 32.07 44.51
N HIS A 77 10.10 32.29 43.25
CA HIS A 77 10.87 32.94 42.15
C HIS A 77 12.00 32.20 41.40
N CYS A 78 11.77 32.23 40.07
CA CYS A 78 12.70 32.52 38.98
C CYS A 78 14.06 31.82 38.95
N SER A 79 14.36 31.15 37.83
CA SER A 79 15.15 31.75 36.74
C SER A 79 15.43 30.74 35.62
N LEU A 80 15.30 31.19 34.38
CA LEU A 80 15.86 30.59 33.17
C LEU A 80 17.38 30.85 33.13
N VAL A 81 18.20 29.81 32.94
CA VAL A 81 19.54 29.89 32.34
C VAL A 81 19.82 28.60 31.55
N PRO A 82 20.40 28.69 30.33
CA PRO A 82 20.54 27.57 29.38
C PRO A 82 21.85 26.81 29.57
N PHE A 83 21.91 25.53 29.19
CA PHE A 83 23.18 24.78 29.15
C PHE A 83 23.29 23.82 27.95
N SER A 84 24.23 24.19 27.08
CA SER A 84 25.28 23.36 26.45
C SER A 84 24.94 22.06 25.70
N THR A 85 25.34 22.04 24.44
CA THR A 85 25.67 20.88 23.62
C THR A 85 26.57 19.87 24.33
N PRO A 86 26.37 18.54 24.15
CA PRO A 86 27.42 17.57 24.38
C PRO A 86 28.15 17.25 23.06
N ALA A 87 29.47 17.34 23.15
CA ALA A 87 30.43 16.94 22.15
C ALA A 87 30.40 15.42 21.87
N ALA A 88 30.99 15.09 20.72
CA ALA A 88 31.18 13.77 20.15
C ALA A 88 31.62 12.68 21.16
N PHE A 89 30.88 11.57 21.19
CA PHE A 89 31.33 10.30 21.76
C PHE A 89 31.56 9.27 20.65
N SER A 90 32.86 9.08 20.36
CA SER A 90 33.56 7.80 20.16
C SER A 90 32.76 6.57 19.73
N ARG A 91 33.14 6.04 18.54
CA ARG A 91 32.97 4.67 18.05
C ARG A 91 32.95 3.63 19.18
N HIS A 92 31.79 3.03 19.45
CA HIS A 92 31.69 1.73 20.11
C HIS A 92 30.75 0.84 19.28
N GLY A 93 31.16 -0.41 19.10
CA GLY A 93 30.62 -1.34 18.11
C GLY A 93 29.10 -1.46 18.14
N ARG A 94 28.48 -1.35 16.96
CA ARG A 94 27.14 -1.88 16.76
C ARG A 94 27.21 -3.37 17.08
N ARG A 95 26.63 -3.79 18.21
CA ARG A 95 26.04 -5.13 18.26
C ARG A 95 25.09 -5.16 17.06
N LEU A 96 25.43 -5.91 16.02
CA LEU A 96 24.44 -6.32 15.05
C LEU A 96 23.39 -7.07 15.86
N HIS A 97 22.28 -6.41 16.18
CA HIS A 97 21.06 -7.12 16.48
C HIS A 97 20.75 -7.90 15.20
N THR A 98 21.10 -9.18 15.18
CA THR A 98 20.68 -10.06 14.09
C THR A 98 19.17 -9.99 14.07
N ILE A 99 18.62 -9.32 13.06
CA ILE A 99 17.17 -9.23 12.87
C ILE A 99 16.68 -10.67 12.79
N MET A 100 15.80 -11.06 13.72
CA MET A 100 15.19 -12.37 13.70
C MET A 100 14.27 -12.44 12.48
N ALA A 101 14.69 -13.23 11.49
CA ALA A 101 13.86 -13.58 10.35
C ALA A 101 13.46 -15.05 10.45
N VAL A 102 12.30 -15.38 9.89
CA VAL A 102 11.76 -16.74 9.89
C VAL A 102 11.32 -17.16 8.49
N ARG A 103 11.43 -18.44 8.19
CA ARG A 103 10.85 -19.06 7.00
C ARG A 103 9.62 -19.85 7.42
N HIS A 104 8.49 -19.58 6.77
CA HIS A 104 7.21 -20.21 7.04
C HIS A 104 6.82 -21.09 5.85
N TYR A 105 6.83 -22.40 6.08
CA TYR A 105 6.47 -23.42 5.10
C TYR A 105 5.04 -23.90 5.33
N THR A 106 4.31 -24.17 4.25
CA THR A 106 2.94 -24.68 4.30
C THR A 106 2.77 -25.91 3.43
N ILE A 107 1.98 -26.88 3.91
CA ILE A 107 1.54 -28.04 3.14
C ILE A 107 0.07 -28.32 3.45
N ASP A 108 -0.77 -28.36 2.41
CA ASP A 108 -2.20 -28.61 2.52
C ASP A 108 -2.59 -29.92 1.83
N PHE A 109 -3.41 -30.72 2.50
CA PHE A 109 -4.04 -31.93 1.98
C PHE A 109 -5.56 -31.76 2.00
N LYS A 110 -6.16 -31.64 0.82
CA LYS A 110 -7.62 -31.71 0.65
C LYS A 110 -8.04 -33.16 0.46
N LEU A 111 -9.00 -33.61 1.24
CA LEU A 111 -9.46 -34.99 1.32
C LEU A 111 -10.92 -35.11 0.88
N CYS A 112 -11.33 -36.30 0.42
CA CYS A 112 -12.72 -36.60 0.04
C CYS A 112 -13.66 -36.83 1.24
N GLY A 113 -13.10 -36.94 2.45
CA GLY A 113 -13.83 -37.09 3.71
C GLY A 113 -12.92 -36.87 4.91
N PRO A 114 -13.45 -36.92 6.14
CA PRO A 114 -12.68 -36.68 7.35
C PRO A 114 -11.49 -37.63 7.50
N ALA A 115 -10.36 -37.09 7.98
CA ALA A 115 -9.22 -37.88 8.41
C ALA A 115 -9.46 -38.46 9.81
N ASP A 116 -8.93 -39.66 10.08
CA ASP A 116 -8.79 -40.13 11.46
C ASP A 116 -7.66 -39.32 12.10
N HIS A 117 -8.03 -38.30 12.86
CA HIS A 117 -7.10 -37.39 13.51
C HIS A 117 -6.14 -38.12 14.44
N ALA A 118 -6.63 -39.10 15.20
CA ALA A 118 -5.85 -39.78 16.21
C ALA A 118 -4.80 -40.68 15.54
N ALA A 119 -5.17 -41.37 14.47
CA ALA A 119 -4.23 -42.13 13.65
C ALA A 119 -3.25 -41.22 12.89
N THR A 120 -3.72 -40.08 12.38
CA THR A 120 -2.89 -39.13 11.63
C THR A 120 -1.83 -38.50 12.53
N VAL A 121 -2.21 -37.96 13.69
CA VAL A 121 -1.30 -37.36 14.67
C VAL A 121 -0.31 -38.41 15.18
N ARG A 122 -0.77 -39.56 15.68
CA ARG A 122 0.10 -40.66 16.12
C ARG A 122 1.07 -41.12 15.04
N GLY A 123 0.59 -41.18 13.79
CA GLY A 123 1.40 -41.57 12.65
C GLY A 123 2.57 -40.62 12.37
N LEU A 124 2.52 -39.37 12.84
CA LEU A 124 3.58 -38.38 12.65
C LEU A 124 4.50 -38.22 13.87
N GLN A 125 4.15 -38.78 15.02
CA GLN A 125 4.92 -38.65 16.26
C GLN A 125 6.39 -39.04 16.08
N SER A 126 6.68 -40.10 15.31
CA SER A 126 8.06 -40.54 15.07
C SER A 126 8.91 -39.46 14.39
N ILE A 127 8.35 -38.70 13.45
CA ILE A 127 9.07 -37.65 12.72
C ILE A 127 9.47 -36.52 13.67
N PHE A 128 8.58 -36.10 14.56
CA PHE A 128 8.84 -34.97 15.46
C PHE A 128 9.65 -35.36 16.70
N GLN A 129 9.54 -36.62 17.15
CA GLN A 129 10.42 -37.17 18.19
C GLN A 129 11.88 -37.22 17.72
N GLU A 130 12.13 -37.63 16.47
CA GLU A 130 13.46 -37.58 15.85
C GLU A 130 14.04 -36.16 15.77
N GLN A 131 13.19 -35.13 15.80
CA GLN A 131 13.57 -33.71 15.79
C GLN A 131 13.62 -33.08 17.19
N GLU A 132 13.50 -33.88 18.26
CA GLU A 132 13.43 -33.41 19.66
C GLU A 132 12.35 -32.36 19.92
N MET A 133 11.19 -32.47 19.25
CA MET A 133 10.07 -31.54 19.42
C MET A 133 9.03 -32.09 20.40
N THR A 134 8.55 -31.24 21.30
CA THR A 134 7.46 -31.56 22.23
C THR A 134 6.11 -31.38 21.54
N GLU A 135 5.26 -32.40 21.60
CA GLU A 135 3.92 -32.41 21.02
C GLU A 135 2.85 -32.01 22.06
N THR A 136 1.93 -31.12 21.67
CA THR A 136 0.66 -30.86 22.39
C THR A 136 -0.50 -31.02 21.42
N VAL A 137 -1.54 -31.76 21.80
CA VAL A 137 -2.72 -31.99 20.97
C VAL A 137 -3.95 -31.39 21.66
N HIS A 138 -4.70 -30.58 20.92
CA HIS A 138 -5.94 -29.96 21.36
C HIS A 138 -7.11 -30.43 20.49
N ASP A 139 -8.14 -30.98 21.12
CA ASP A 139 -9.46 -31.17 20.50
C ASP A 139 -10.16 -29.81 20.45
N THR A 140 -10.80 -29.50 19.34
CA THR A 140 -11.53 -28.24 19.14
C THR A 140 -13.03 -28.44 19.05
N GLU A 141 -13.56 -29.34 19.89
CA GLU A 141 -15.00 -29.48 20.18
C GLU A 141 -15.85 -29.64 18.90
N GLY A 142 -15.49 -30.60 18.05
CA GLY A 142 -16.19 -30.89 16.79
C GLY A 142 -15.64 -30.15 15.56
N HIS A 143 -14.72 -29.19 15.75
CA HIS A 143 -14.03 -28.52 14.64
C HIS A 143 -12.74 -29.22 14.20
N GLY A 144 -12.44 -30.38 14.78
CA GLY A 144 -11.25 -31.19 14.50
C GLY A 144 -10.15 -30.99 15.54
N TYR A 145 -8.89 -31.11 15.15
CA TYR A 145 -7.74 -31.20 16.06
C TYR A 145 -6.63 -30.25 15.65
N LEU A 146 -5.94 -29.72 16.66
CA LEU A 146 -4.74 -28.90 16.51
C LEU A 146 -3.60 -29.60 17.25
N ALA A 147 -2.59 -30.05 16.51
CA ALA A 147 -1.33 -30.52 17.10
C ALA A 147 -0.27 -29.43 16.94
N THR A 148 0.40 -29.06 18.03
CA THR A 148 1.53 -28.15 18.04
C THR A 148 2.79 -28.93 18.40
N PHE A 149 3.87 -28.64 17.69
CA PHE A 149 5.17 -29.23 17.91
C PHE A 149 6.15 -28.10 18.19
N ILE A 150 6.85 -28.14 19.32
CA ILE A 150 7.77 -27.06 19.73
C ILE A 150 9.16 -27.65 19.94
N GLY A 151 10.14 -27.17 19.17
CA GLY A 151 11.55 -27.54 19.28
C GLY A 151 12.33 -26.61 20.21
N LYS A 152 13.40 -27.12 20.83
CA LYS A 152 14.26 -26.35 21.75
C LYS A 152 14.99 -25.16 21.09
N ASN A 153 15.11 -25.17 19.77
CA ASN A 153 15.76 -24.13 18.97
C ASN A 153 14.80 -23.01 18.52
N GLY A 154 13.57 -22.97 19.03
CA GLY A 154 12.56 -21.99 18.64
C GLY A 154 11.80 -22.34 17.36
N ARG A 155 12.13 -23.46 16.70
CA ARG A 155 11.28 -24.02 15.63
C ARG A 155 9.94 -24.43 16.22
N PHE A 156 8.88 -24.18 15.47
CA PHE A 156 7.59 -24.75 15.79
C PHE A 156 6.89 -25.23 14.53
N ALA A 157 6.06 -26.26 14.69
CA ALA A 157 5.15 -26.69 13.66
C ALA A 157 3.72 -26.76 14.21
N VAL A 158 2.77 -26.53 13.34
CA VAL A 158 1.34 -26.65 13.63
C VAL A 158 0.74 -27.58 12.60
N MET A 159 0.04 -28.61 13.04
CA MET A 159 -0.80 -29.42 12.20
C MET A 159 -2.26 -29.20 12.58
N ARG A 160 -3.08 -28.84 11.60
CA ARG A 160 -4.52 -28.71 11.78
C ARG A 160 -5.22 -29.81 10.99
N VAL A 161 -5.99 -30.65 11.68
CA VAL A 161 -6.87 -31.65 11.07
C VAL A 161 -8.30 -31.16 11.22
N HIS A 162 -8.87 -30.61 10.16
CA HIS A 162 -10.25 -30.13 10.14
C HIS A 162 -11.25 -31.28 10.03
N SER A 163 -12.40 -31.14 10.67
CA SER A 163 -13.48 -32.14 10.64
C SER A 163 -14.11 -32.34 9.26
N HIS A 164 -13.80 -31.49 8.27
CA HIS A 164 -14.41 -31.49 6.93
C HIS A 164 -13.40 -31.82 5.81
N GLY A 165 -12.40 -32.66 6.09
CA GLY A 165 -11.51 -33.22 5.06
C GLY A 165 -10.42 -32.26 4.59
N LEU A 166 -9.88 -31.43 5.49
CA LEU A 166 -8.69 -30.63 5.24
C LEU A 166 -7.65 -30.93 6.33
N VAL A 167 -6.42 -31.20 5.93
CA VAL A 167 -5.27 -31.24 6.83
C VAL A 167 -4.28 -30.18 6.36
N THR A 168 -3.96 -29.21 7.22
CA THR A 168 -2.93 -28.20 6.95
C THR A 168 -1.75 -28.42 7.88
N PHE A 169 -0.58 -28.06 7.39
CA PHE A 169 0.65 -28.14 8.13
C PHE A 169 1.47 -26.88 7.91
N ASP A 170 1.89 -26.26 9.00
CA ASP A 170 2.72 -25.07 9.05
C ASP A 170 4.01 -25.40 9.79
N LEU A 171 5.16 -25.07 9.20
CA LEU A 171 6.46 -25.17 9.86
C LEU A 171 7.14 -23.81 9.81
N GLN A 172 7.54 -23.32 10.97
CA GLN A 172 8.35 -22.12 11.08
C GLN A 172 9.77 -22.47 11.54
N CYS A 173 10.73 -22.01 10.75
CA CYS A 173 12.16 -22.18 11.00
C CYS A 173 12.82 -20.80 11.17
N CYS A 174 13.79 -20.71 12.09
CA CYS A 174 14.55 -19.47 12.30
C CYS A 174 15.66 -19.34 11.26
N LYS A 175 16.02 -18.10 10.90
CA LYS A 175 17.16 -17.81 10.02
C LYS A 175 18.45 -18.35 10.67
N GLY A 176 19.11 -19.30 9.99
CA GLY A 176 20.27 -20.05 10.50
C GLY A 176 20.06 -21.56 10.52
N ASP A 177 18.81 -22.03 10.40
CA ASP A 177 18.52 -23.44 10.18
C ASP A 177 19.08 -23.93 8.83
N ASP A 178 19.63 -25.14 8.81
CA ASP A 178 20.13 -25.78 7.59
C ASP A 178 18.96 -26.08 6.65
N GLN A 179 18.95 -25.40 5.51
CA GLN A 179 17.89 -25.50 4.52
C GLN A 179 17.71 -26.94 4.01
N ALA A 180 18.79 -27.69 3.84
CA ALA A 180 18.71 -29.08 3.38
C ALA A 180 18.02 -29.98 4.42
N GLN A 181 18.26 -29.73 5.71
CA GLN A 181 17.58 -30.46 6.79
C GLN A 181 16.08 -30.13 6.83
N VAL A 182 15.72 -28.85 6.67
CA VAL A 182 14.31 -28.43 6.63
C VAL A 182 13.59 -29.05 5.43
N ASP A 183 14.23 -29.06 4.26
CA ASP A 183 13.64 -29.68 3.06
C ASP A 183 13.50 -31.20 3.21
N ASN A 184 14.48 -31.87 3.81
CA ASN A 184 14.39 -33.30 4.13
C ASN A 184 13.24 -33.60 5.10
N LEU A 185 13.06 -32.78 6.15
CA LEU A 185 11.95 -32.90 7.09
C LEU A 185 10.60 -32.74 6.40
N LEU A 186 10.43 -31.70 5.58
CA LEU A 186 9.20 -31.47 4.83
C LEU A 186 8.89 -32.61 3.85
N ASN A 187 9.92 -33.16 3.18
CA ASN A 187 9.76 -34.29 2.28
C ASN A 187 9.37 -35.58 3.02
N ALA A 188 9.99 -35.85 4.17
CA ALA A 188 9.64 -36.98 5.02
C ALA A 188 8.21 -36.89 5.55
N LEU A 189 7.83 -35.69 5.99
CA LEU A 189 6.48 -35.37 6.45
C LEU A 189 5.44 -35.57 5.35
N GLU A 190 5.67 -34.99 4.18
CA GLU A 190 4.74 -35.12 3.05
C GLU A 190 4.57 -36.59 2.65
N LYS A 191 5.67 -37.35 2.56
CA LYS A 191 5.64 -38.79 2.27
C LYS A 191 4.81 -39.55 3.29
N LYS A 192 5.01 -39.28 4.58
CA LYS A 192 4.28 -39.96 5.66
C LYS A 192 2.79 -39.60 5.65
N LEU A 193 2.44 -38.33 5.48
CA LEU A 193 1.05 -37.87 5.35
C LEU A 193 0.36 -38.50 4.14
N ARG A 194 1.05 -38.65 3.00
CA ARG A 194 0.52 -39.36 1.83
C ARG A 194 0.20 -40.82 2.14
N THR A 195 1.03 -41.50 2.92
CA THR A 195 0.76 -42.87 3.36
C THR A 195 -0.43 -42.93 4.32
N LEU A 196 -0.48 -42.07 5.33
CA LEU A 196 -1.54 -42.06 6.35
C LEU A 196 -2.92 -41.69 5.79
N LEU A 197 -2.94 -40.77 4.81
CA LEU A 197 -4.17 -40.26 4.19
C LEU A 197 -4.48 -40.97 2.86
N SER A 198 -3.81 -42.09 2.58
CA SER A 198 -3.96 -42.84 1.34
C SER A 198 -5.42 -43.20 1.04
N GLY A 199 -5.80 -43.11 -0.23
CA GLY A 199 -7.18 -43.36 -0.69
C GLY A 199 -8.18 -42.23 -0.39
N LYS A 200 -7.80 -41.21 0.38
CA LYS A 200 -8.67 -40.05 0.68
C LYS A 200 -8.22 -38.74 0.03
N ILE A 201 -6.98 -38.64 -0.44
CA ILE A 201 -6.42 -37.39 -0.98
C ILE A 201 -7.05 -37.02 -2.31
N GLN A 202 -7.63 -35.82 -2.38
CA GLN A 202 -8.06 -35.18 -3.64
C GLN A 202 -6.98 -34.25 -4.19
N ARG A 203 -6.30 -33.49 -3.32
CA ARG A 203 -5.28 -32.52 -3.72
C ARG A 203 -4.25 -32.34 -2.62
N VAL A 204 -2.99 -32.17 -3.02
CA VAL A 204 -1.91 -31.70 -2.15
C VAL A 204 -1.39 -30.38 -2.71
N LYS A 205 -1.16 -29.39 -1.85
CA LYS A 205 -0.56 -28.10 -2.23
C LYS A 205 0.57 -27.77 -1.27
N ARG A 206 1.76 -27.50 -1.82
CA ARG A 206 2.92 -26.97 -1.09
C ARG A 206 3.34 -25.70 -1.80
N LEU A 207 3.28 -24.56 -1.11
CA LEU A 207 3.68 -23.26 -1.65
C LEU A 207 5.18 -23.01 -1.35
N PRO A 208 5.82 -22.09 -2.08
CA PRO A 208 7.10 -21.53 -1.65
C PRO A 208 7.01 -21.00 -0.21
N ALA A 209 8.11 -21.10 0.53
CA ALA A 209 8.15 -20.65 1.91
C ALA A 209 8.10 -19.12 1.98
N LEU A 210 7.23 -18.57 2.84
CA LEU A 210 7.20 -17.14 3.09
C LEU A 210 8.37 -16.74 4.00
N ARG A 211 9.15 -15.76 3.56
CA ARG A 211 10.27 -15.19 4.30
C ARG A 211 9.78 -13.98 5.09
N ARG A 212 9.77 -14.07 6.41
CA ARG A 212 9.15 -13.05 7.27
C ARG A 212 10.23 -12.37 8.12
N GLY A 213 10.27 -11.05 8.08
CA GLY A 213 11.27 -10.26 8.82
C GLY A 213 12.69 -10.37 8.25
N GLU A 214 12.85 -10.83 7.00
CA GLU A 214 14.13 -10.69 6.31
C GLU A 214 14.41 -9.21 6.01
N GLU A 215 15.70 -8.87 5.91
CA GLU A 215 16.14 -7.52 5.54
C GLU A 215 15.64 -7.16 4.13
N ILE A 216 15.72 -8.10 3.20
CA ILE A 216 15.26 -7.94 1.82
C ILE A 216 13.80 -8.40 1.74
N ASP A 217 12.90 -7.43 1.61
CA ASP A 217 11.49 -7.71 1.36
C ASP A 217 11.26 -8.04 -0.13
N ARG A 218 10.53 -9.14 -0.35
CA ARG A 218 10.22 -9.68 -1.68
C ARG A 218 8.74 -9.63 -1.99
N TYR A 219 7.91 -9.26 -1.03
CA TYR A 219 6.47 -9.38 -1.12
C TYR A 219 5.85 -8.00 -1.30
N TRP A 220 5.59 -7.65 -2.56
CA TRP A 220 4.98 -6.37 -2.94
C TRP A 220 3.61 -6.65 -3.56
N PRO A 221 2.52 -6.61 -2.76
CA PRO A 221 1.20 -6.94 -3.26
C PRO A 221 0.77 -6.03 -4.42
N THR A 222 0.01 -6.59 -5.34
CA THR A 222 -0.53 -5.85 -6.50
C THR A 222 -1.61 -4.86 -6.08
N ALA A 223 -1.98 -3.95 -6.98
CA ALA A 223 -3.02 -2.94 -6.73
C ALA A 223 -4.38 -3.59 -6.40
N ASP A 224 -4.68 -4.76 -6.99
CA ASP A 224 -5.87 -5.56 -6.67
C ASP A 224 -5.71 -6.50 -5.45
N GLY A 225 -4.63 -6.36 -4.68
CA GLY A 225 -4.44 -7.01 -3.38
C GLY A 225 -3.96 -8.47 -3.43
N ARG A 226 -3.41 -8.93 -4.56
CA ARG A 226 -2.84 -10.28 -4.65
C ARG A 226 -1.44 -10.31 -4.06
N LEU A 227 -1.14 -11.40 -3.34
CA LEU A 227 0.21 -11.68 -2.87
C LEU A 227 1.08 -12.15 -4.04
N VAL A 228 2.15 -11.40 -4.32
CA VAL A 228 3.19 -11.78 -5.30
C VAL A 228 4.56 -11.72 -4.63
N GLU A 229 5.45 -12.61 -5.04
CA GLU A 229 6.86 -12.63 -4.62
C GLU A 229 7.73 -12.27 -5.82
N TYR A 230 8.58 -11.26 -5.65
CA TYR A 230 9.58 -10.85 -6.63
C TYR A 230 10.92 -11.56 -6.38
N ASP A 231 11.71 -11.71 -7.43
CA ASP A 231 13.06 -12.28 -7.42
C ASP A 231 14.13 -11.26 -6.95
N ILE A 232 13.84 -10.54 -5.86
CA ILE A 232 14.71 -9.49 -5.33
C ILE A 232 15.86 -10.10 -4.54
N ASP A 233 17.08 -9.62 -4.83
CA ASP A 233 18.32 -10.08 -4.21
C ASP A 233 19.15 -8.97 -3.56
N GLU A 234 18.83 -7.69 -3.79
CA GLU A 234 19.55 -6.55 -3.19
C GLU A 234 18.63 -5.34 -2.89
N ILE A 235 18.90 -4.67 -1.78
CA ILE A 235 18.38 -3.32 -1.50
C ILE A 235 19.43 -2.32 -1.99
N VAL A 236 19.19 -1.73 -3.16
CA VAL A 236 20.15 -0.83 -3.84
C VAL A 236 20.11 0.58 -3.23
N TYR A 237 18.91 1.03 -2.86
CA TYR A 237 18.66 2.34 -2.27
C TYR A 237 17.45 2.30 -1.36
N GLU A 238 17.54 2.91 -0.20
CA GLU A 238 16.41 3.11 0.71
C GLU A 238 16.58 4.42 1.46
N LYS A 239 15.59 5.31 1.32
CA LYS A 239 15.54 6.63 1.98
C LYS A 239 14.10 7.00 2.33
N GLU A 240 13.99 7.87 3.33
CA GLU A 240 12.76 8.61 3.63
C GLU A 240 13.01 10.06 3.23
N SER A 241 12.18 10.60 2.33
CA SER A 241 12.19 12.03 2.00
C SER A 241 11.21 12.80 2.87
N GLU A 242 11.05 14.10 2.62
CA GLU A 242 9.98 14.89 3.25
C GLU A 242 8.59 14.49 2.74
N TYR A 243 8.53 13.75 1.63
CA TYR A 243 7.29 13.43 0.91
C TYR A 243 6.90 11.96 0.99
N GLN A 244 7.88 11.04 0.95
CA GLN A 244 7.61 9.61 0.79
C GLN A 244 8.78 8.70 1.17
N ASN A 245 8.45 7.43 1.38
CA ASN A 245 9.43 6.35 1.43
C ASN A 245 9.88 5.98 0.01
N ILE A 246 11.19 5.89 -0.22
CA ILE A 246 11.79 5.61 -1.53
C ILE A 246 12.67 4.37 -1.41
N LYS A 247 12.38 3.36 -2.23
CA LYS A 247 13.17 2.14 -2.36
C LYS A 247 13.56 1.92 -3.82
N ILE A 248 14.81 1.50 -4.03
CA ILE A 248 15.23 0.86 -5.28
C ILE A 248 15.76 -0.51 -4.93
N LEU A 249 15.11 -1.55 -5.46
CA LEU A 249 15.43 -2.94 -5.18
C LEU A 249 15.90 -3.62 -6.47
N HIS A 250 16.96 -4.43 -6.39
CA HIS A 250 17.42 -5.19 -7.56
C HIS A 250 16.60 -6.47 -7.70
N SER A 251 16.04 -6.68 -8.88
CA SER A 251 15.43 -7.92 -9.34
C SER A 251 16.28 -8.50 -10.47
N GLN A 252 16.49 -9.81 -10.45
CA GLN A 252 17.31 -10.49 -11.48
C GLN A 252 16.69 -10.38 -12.87
N GLN A 253 15.36 -10.48 -12.98
CA GLN A 253 14.65 -10.41 -14.26
C GLN A 253 14.27 -8.98 -14.69
N PHE A 254 13.94 -8.09 -13.74
CA PHE A 254 13.44 -6.74 -14.04
C PHE A 254 14.51 -5.65 -13.94
N GLY A 255 15.69 -5.97 -13.41
CA GLY A 255 16.70 -4.98 -13.06
C GLY A 255 16.30 -4.20 -11.81
N ASN A 256 16.72 -2.95 -11.71
CA ASN A 256 16.35 -2.12 -10.57
C ASN A 256 14.88 -1.68 -10.66
N ILE A 257 14.15 -1.80 -9.55
CA ILE A 257 12.73 -1.46 -9.40
C ILE A 257 12.59 -0.30 -8.42
N LEU A 258 12.02 0.81 -8.86
CA LEU A 258 11.64 1.95 -8.03
C LEU A 258 10.28 1.65 -7.35
N ILE A 259 10.26 1.79 -6.03
CA ILE A 259 9.08 1.59 -5.20
C ILE A 259 8.91 2.81 -4.31
N LEU A 260 7.75 3.47 -4.38
CA LEU A 260 7.41 4.68 -3.61
C LEU A 260 6.24 4.40 -2.68
N ASN A 261 6.40 4.65 -1.37
CA ASN A 261 5.39 4.32 -0.34
C ASN A 261 4.85 2.88 -0.40
N GLY A 262 5.66 1.95 -0.92
CA GLY A 262 5.30 0.54 -1.08
C GLY A 262 4.50 0.20 -2.35
N ASP A 263 4.33 1.15 -3.26
CA ASP A 263 3.77 0.94 -4.60
C ASP A 263 4.89 0.79 -5.63
N VAL A 264 4.75 -0.14 -6.58
CA VAL A 264 5.74 -0.39 -7.63
C VAL A 264 5.52 0.64 -8.74
N ASN A 265 6.44 1.57 -8.91
CA ASN A 265 6.31 2.65 -9.89
C ASN A 265 6.91 2.28 -11.25
N LEU A 266 8.15 1.80 -11.27
CA LEU A 266 8.83 1.48 -12.53
C LEU A 266 10.07 0.62 -12.30
N ALA A 267 10.31 -0.35 -13.16
CA ALA A 267 11.57 -1.07 -13.25
C ALA A 267 12.36 -0.72 -14.52
N GLU A 268 13.65 -1.07 -14.53
CA GLU A 268 14.49 -0.96 -15.73
C GLU A 268 13.98 -1.78 -16.93
N SER A 269 13.15 -2.81 -16.70
CA SER A 269 12.48 -3.60 -17.74
C SER A 269 11.27 -2.90 -18.38
N ASP A 270 10.78 -1.81 -17.80
CA ASP A 270 9.42 -1.32 -18.04
C ASP A 270 9.33 -0.26 -19.13
N LEU A 271 10.15 -0.38 -20.18
CA LEU A 271 9.98 0.41 -21.39
C LEU A 271 8.53 0.40 -21.94
N PRO A 272 7.75 -0.71 -21.84
CA PRO A 272 6.33 -0.69 -22.19
C PRO A 272 5.49 0.35 -21.44
N TYR A 273 5.80 0.66 -20.17
CA TYR A 273 5.15 1.75 -19.42
C TYR A 273 5.43 3.10 -20.07
N THR A 274 6.72 3.41 -20.29
CA THR A 274 7.16 4.67 -20.90
C THR A 274 6.60 4.82 -22.31
N GLN A 275 6.55 3.76 -23.10
CA GLN A 275 5.96 3.77 -24.44
C GLN A 275 4.46 4.07 -24.40
N ALA A 276 3.71 3.40 -23.52
CA ALA A 276 2.27 3.58 -23.39
C ALA A 276 1.91 5.00 -22.95
N ILE A 277 2.56 5.51 -21.91
CA ILE A 277 2.31 6.86 -21.38
C ILE A 277 2.76 7.98 -22.33
N MET A 278 3.57 7.65 -23.35
CA MET A 278 3.93 8.55 -24.46
C MET A 278 3.04 8.37 -25.71
N GLY A 279 1.92 7.64 -25.60
CA GLY A 279 0.96 7.46 -26.69
C GLY A 279 1.31 6.32 -27.66
N SER A 280 2.08 5.32 -27.21
CA SER A 280 2.34 4.07 -27.93
C SER A 280 2.88 4.26 -29.35
N GLY A 281 3.76 5.27 -29.54
CA GLY A 281 4.40 5.58 -30.82
C GLY A 281 3.48 6.22 -31.87
N LYS A 282 2.24 6.58 -31.51
CA LYS A 282 1.27 7.23 -32.42
C LYS A 282 1.51 8.74 -32.54
N GLU A 283 2.28 9.32 -31.62
CA GLU A 283 2.50 10.76 -31.51
C GLU A 283 3.81 11.23 -32.15
N HIS A 284 3.82 12.47 -32.61
CA HIS A 284 5.00 13.11 -33.18
C HIS A 284 5.54 14.19 -32.27
N TYR A 285 6.64 13.89 -31.57
CA TYR A 285 7.25 14.78 -30.57
C TYR A 285 8.19 15.84 -31.16
N ALA A 286 8.62 15.74 -32.42
CA ALA A 286 9.58 16.68 -32.97
C ALA A 286 9.01 18.11 -33.04
N GLY A 287 9.75 19.07 -32.49
CA GLY A 287 9.33 20.47 -32.43
C GLY A 287 8.16 20.78 -31.48
N LYS A 288 7.77 19.83 -30.60
CA LYS A 288 6.66 19.99 -29.66
C LYS A 288 7.08 20.56 -28.31
N GLU A 289 6.15 21.26 -27.67
CA GLU A 289 6.25 21.66 -26.26
C GLU A 289 5.55 20.61 -25.40
N VAL A 290 6.27 20.02 -24.46
CA VAL A 290 5.78 18.91 -23.61
C VAL A 290 5.91 19.29 -22.14
N LEU A 291 4.86 19.02 -21.36
CA LEU A 291 4.87 19.11 -19.91
C LEU A 291 4.79 17.69 -19.31
N ILE A 292 5.70 17.34 -18.42
CA ILE A 292 5.67 16.10 -17.63
C ILE A 292 5.41 16.48 -16.17
N LEU A 293 4.40 15.87 -15.54
CA LEU A 293 4.09 16.01 -14.12
C LEU A 293 4.56 14.74 -13.41
N GLY A 294 5.43 14.86 -12.41
CA GLY A 294 6.12 13.71 -11.83
C GLY A 294 7.24 13.19 -12.75
N GLY A 295 7.32 11.87 -12.91
CA GLY A 295 8.34 11.23 -13.75
C GLY A 295 9.77 11.36 -13.22
N GLY A 296 9.94 11.40 -11.89
CA GLY A 296 11.24 11.50 -11.23
C GLY A 296 12.23 10.37 -11.55
N ASP A 297 11.76 9.25 -12.11
CA ASP A 297 12.61 8.19 -12.67
C ASP A 297 13.35 8.62 -13.93
N GLY A 298 12.86 9.63 -14.66
CA GLY A 298 13.46 10.21 -15.85
C GLY A 298 13.30 9.41 -17.15
N GLY A 299 12.51 8.32 -17.16
CA GLY A 299 12.31 7.47 -18.34
C GLY A 299 11.61 8.20 -19.49
N ILE A 300 10.50 8.87 -19.20
CA ILE A 300 9.76 9.67 -20.20
C ILE A 300 10.65 10.77 -20.77
N LEU A 301 11.37 11.49 -19.89
CA LEU A 301 12.29 12.55 -20.31
C LEU A 301 13.41 12.01 -21.21
N ASN A 302 14.03 10.88 -20.84
CA ASN A 302 15.10 10.24 -21.60
C ASN A 302 14.63 9.80 -23.00
N GLU A 303 13.44 9.20 -23.11
CA GLU A 303 12.87 8.81 -24.41
C GLU A 303 12.43 10.02 -25.25
N ALA A 304 11.72 10.97 -24.64
CA ALA A 304 11.17 12.11 -25.35
C ALA A 304 12.25 13.05 -25.91
N VAL A 305 13.36 13.28 -25.20
CA VAL A 305 14.48 14.11 -25.69
C VAL A 305 15.06 13.58 -27.01
N LYS A 306 15.12 12.24 -27.19
CA LYS A 306 15.63 11.60 -28.42
C LYS A 306 14.78 11.95 -29.64
N LEU A 307 13.52 12.32 -29.43
CA LEU A 307 12.55 12.66 -30.48
C LEU A 307 12.58 14.13 -30.90
N LYS A 308 13.60 14.90 -30.46
CA LYS A 308 13.87 16.29 -30.85
C LYS A 308 12.69 17.25 -30.59
N PRO A 309 12.17 17.29 -29.35
CA PRO A 309 11.14 18.25 -28.96
C PRO A 309 11.67 19.67 -29.05
N LYS A 310 10.76 20.65 -29.07
CA LYS A 310 11.14 22.05 -28.91
C LYS A 310 11.56 22.33 -27.47
N MET A 311 10.77 21.87 -26.52
CA MET A 311 11.05 21.98 -25.08
C MET A 311 10.26 20.91 -24.31
N ILE A 312 10.90 20.27 -23.34
CA ILE A 312 10.24 19.47 -22.31
C ILE A 312 10.43 20.16 -20.96
N THR A 313 9.34 20.49 -20.28
CA THR A 313 9.38 20.90 -18.87
C THR A 313 8.90 19.71 -18.03
N MET A 314 9.76 19.16 -17.18
CA MET A 314 9.40 18.12 -16.20
C MET A 314 9.29 18.74 -14.81
N VAL A 315 8.24 18.40 -14.06
CA VAL A 315 7.98 18.97 -12.73
C VAL A 315 7.84 17.85 -11.71
N GLU A 316 8.89 17.64 -10.92
CA GLU A 316 8.99 16.57 -9.91
C GLU A 316 9.15 17.20 -8.53
N ILE A 317 8.43 16.73 -7.54
CA ILE A 317 8.44 17.33 -6.20
C ILE A 317 9.65 16.87 -5.37
N ASP A 318 10.15 15.66 -5.60
CA ASP A 318 11.09 14.97 -4.72
C ASP A 318 12.49 14.83 -5.32
N GLN A 319 13.41 15.67 -4.85
CA GLN A 319 14.83 15.61 -5.23
C GLN A 319 15.48 14.25 -4.95
N LEU A 320 15.04 13.54 -3.90
CA LEU A 320 15.64 12.25 -3.53
C LEU A 320 15.20 11.11 -4.46
N VAL A 321 14.05 11.25 -5.13
CA VAL A 321 13.65 10.33 -6.22
C VAL A 321 14.58 10.56 -7.41
N ILE A 322 14.76 11.81 -7.84
CA ILE A 322 15.67 12.17 -8.95
C ILE A 322 17.08 11.66 -8.67
N ASP A 323 17.62 11.90 -7.47
CA ASP A 323 18.98 11.50 -7.13
C ASP A 323 19.16 9.98 -7.07
N GLY A 324 18.16 9.27 -6.51
CA GLY A 324 18.14 7.81 -6.48
C GLY A 324 18.12 7.22 -7.89
N CYS A 325 17.19 7.68 -8.73
CA CYS A 325 17.01 7.19 -10.09
C CYS A 325 18.20 7.55 -10.99
N ARG A 326 18.72 8.78 -10.90
CA ARG A 326 19.95 9.18 -11.59
C ARG A 326 21.10 8.23 -11.27
N LYS A 327 21.25 7.79 -10.02
CA LYS A 327 22.36 6.92 -9.64
C LYS A 327 22.11 5.44 -9.99
N HIS A 328 20.88 4.97 -9.84
CA HIS A 328 20.58 3.54 -9.79
C HIS A 328 19.65 3.05 -10.91
N MET A 329 18.94 3.90 -11.64
CA MET A 329 18.00 3.54 -12.72
C MET A 329 18.54 3.95 -14.09
N ARG A 330 19.82 3.67 -14.36
CA ARG A 330 20.53 4.17 -15.55
C ARG A 330 19.99 3.59 -16.86
N LYS A 331 19.42 2.37 -16.86
CA LYS A 331 18.77 1.85 -18.08
C LYS A 331 17.48 2.62 -18.43
N THR A 332 16.83 3.20 -17.42
CA THR A 332 15.62 4.03 -17.58
C THR A 332 15.98 5.46 -18.00
N CYS A 333 16.73 6.19 -17.17
CA CYS A 333 17.00 7.62 -17.40
C CYS A 333 18.24 7.94 -18.24
N GLY A 334 19.10 6.96 -18.53
CA GLY A 334 20.39 7.21 -19.16
C GLY A 334 21.19 8.25 -18.38
N ASN A 335 21.57 9.32 -19.07
CA ASN A 335 22.33 10.44 -18.49
C ASN A 335 21.51 11.74 -18.42
N VAL A 336 20.20 11.70 -18.74
CA VAL A 336 19.40 12.93 -18.85
C VAL A 336 19.25 13.66 -17.52
N LEU A 337 19.29 12.91 -16.40
CA LEU A 337 19.20 13.49 -15.05
C LEU A 337 20.55 13.99 -14.51
N ASP A 338 21.68 13.79 -15.22
CA ASP A 338 22.97 14.32 -14.77
C ASP A 338 22.99 15.85 -14.76
N ASN A 339 22.20 16.47 -15.63
CA ASN A 339 21.95 17.90 -15.64
C ASN A 339 20.44 18.13 -15.67
N LEU A 340 19.91 18.93 -14.74
CA LEU A 340 18.47 19.24 -14.70
C LEU A 340 18.03 20.23 -15.80
N LYS A 341 18.95 20.66 -16.66
CA LYS A 341 18.69 21.52 -17.82
C LYS A 341 19.59 21.09 -18.97
N GLY A 342 19.01 21.03 -20.17
CA GLY A 342 19.73 20.80 -21.42
C GLY A 342 19.14 21.65 -22.54
N ASP A 343 19.55 21.36 -23.78
CA ASP A 343 19.20 22.18 -24.95
C ASP A 343 17.68 22.23 -25.23
N CYS A 344 16.97 21.15 -24.93
CA CYS A 344 15.53 20.99 -25.20
C CYS A 344 14.73 20.48 -23.99
N TYR A 345 15.27 20.62 -22.78
CA TYR A 345 14.55 20.25 -21.56
C TYR A 345 14.97 21.02 -20.31
N GLU A 346 14.06 21.11 -19.34
CA GLU A 346 14.31 21.55 -17.97
C GLU A 346 13.52 20.70 -16.97
N VAL A 347 14.12 20.41 -15.82
CA VAL A 347 13.50 19.76 -14.67
C VAL A 347 13.34 20.79 -13.56
N LEU A 348 12.11 20.97 -13.10
CA LEU A 348 11.73 21.85 -12.01
C LEU A 348 11.45 21.01 -10.77
N VAL A 349 12.23 21.21 -9.71
CA VAL A 349 12.10 20.45 -8.46
C VAL A 349 11.15 21.17 -7.51
N GLN A 350 9.84 20.93 -7.66
CA GLN A 350 8.77 21.59 -6.91
C GLN A 350 7.41 20.90 -7.13
N ASP A 351 6.41 21.24 -6.31
CA ASP A 351 5.02 20.81 -6.49
C ASP A 351 4.47 21.27 -7.86
N CYS A 352 3.82 20.37 -8.57
CA CYS A 352 3.27 20.63 -9.90
C CYS A 352 2.01 21.51 -9.88
N VAL A 353 1.24 21.53 -8.79
CA VAL A 353 -0.02 22.29 -8.71
C VAL A 353 0.21 23.81 -8.79
N PRO A 354 1.13 24.42 -8.01
CA PRO A 354 1.49 25.83 -8.19
C PRO A 354 2.01 26.15 -9.60
N VAL A 355 2.78 25.24 -10.21
CA VAL A 355 3.34 25.43 -11.56
C VAL A 355 2.23 25.44 -12.61
N LEU A 356 1.31 24.49 -12.53
CA LEU A 356 0.16 24.41 -13.41
C LEU A 356 -0.74 25.65 -13.30
N LYS A 357 -1.02 26.12 -12.08
CA LYS A 357 -1.77 27.37 -11.84
C LYS A 357 -1.10 28.56 -12.52
N LYS A 358 0.22 28.72 -12.31
CA LYS A 358 1.01 29.77 -12.94
C LYS A 358 0.95 29.70 -14.47
N TYR A 359 1.16 28.52 -15.07
CA TYR A 359 1.11 28.37 -16.52
C TYR A 359 -0.29 28.66 -17.10
N ALA A 360 -1.36 28.30 -16.39
CA ALA A 360 -2.71 28.64 -16.80
C ALA A 360 -2.95 30.16 -16.75
N GLU A 361 -2.48 30.85 -15.71
CA GLU A 361 -2.58 32.30 -15.56
C GLU A 361 -1.78 33.06 -16.65
N GLU A 362 -0.60 32.55 -17.01
CA GLU A 362 0.26 33.09 -18.07
C GLU A 362 -0.25 32.75 -19.49
N GLY A 363 -1.26 31.89 -19.62
CA GLY A 363 -1.73 31.40 -20.91
C GLY A 363 -0.74 30.50 -21.64
N ARG A 364 0.24 29.92 -20.92
CA ARG A 364 1.22 28.98 -21.48
C ARG A 364 0.50 27.68 -21.83
N THR A 365 0.76 27.16 -23.03
CA THR A 365 0.14 25.91 -23.49
C THR A 365 1.13 24.93 -24.13
N PHE A 366 0.83 23.65 -23.97
CA PHE A 366 1.67 22.53 -24.40
C PHE A 366 0.96 21.69 -25.46
N ASP A 367 1.73 21.13 -26.38
CA ASP A 367 1.20 20.15 -27.34
C ASP A 367 0.84 18.84 -26.63
N TYR A 368 1.66 18.44 -25.65
CA TYR A 368 1.44 17.24 -24.86
C TYR A 368 1.61 17.55 -23.37
N VAL A 369 0.70 17.01 -22.56
CA VAL A 369 0.83 16.97 -21.09
C VAL A 369 0.82 15.51 -20.68
N ILE A 370 1.87 15.06 -19.98
CA ILE A 370 2.01 13.68 -19.52
C ILE A 370 1.97 13.71 -17.99
N ASN A 371 0.93 13.15 -17.41
CA ASN A 371 0.81 12.98 -15.97
C ASN A 371 1.38 11.62 -15.58
N ASP A 372 2.53 11.67 -14.91
CA ASP A 372 3.28 10.53 -14.39
C ASP A 372 3.48 10.67 -12.87
N LEU A 373 2.42 11.15 -12.20
CA LEU A 373 2.38 11.23 -10.74
C LEU A 373 2.11 9.84 -10.14
N THR A 374 2.43 9.70 -8.85
CA THR A 374 2.08 8.52 -8.04
C THR A 374 0.55 8.30 -8.04
N ALA A 375 0.12 7.05 -7.89
CA ALA A 375 -1.30 6.67 -7.92
C ALA A 375 -2.17 7.52 -6.97
N VAL A 376 -1.64 7.84 -5.80
CA VAL A 376 -2.12 8.92 -4.93
C VAL A 376 -1.12 10.07 -5.03
N PRO A 377 -1.45 11.19 -5.71
CA PRO A 377 -0.54 12.31 -5.83
C PRO A 377 -0.24 12.93 -4.47
N ILE A 378 1.00 13.39 -4.29
CA ILE A 378 1.45 14.04 -3.06
C ILE A 378 0.86 15.46 -2.99
N SER A 379 0.18 15.79 -1.89
CA SER A 379 -0.33 17.14 -1.62
C SER A 379 0.45 17.78 -0.49
N THR A 380 0.84 19.05 -0.69
CA THR A 380 1.51 19.87 0.33
C THR A 380 0.54 20.74 1.13
N ALA A 381 -0.75 20.72 0.78
CA ALA A 381 -1.78 21.51 1.44
C ALA A 381 -2.33 20.81 2.70
N PRO A 382 -2.62 21.55 3.79
CA PRO A 382 -3.30 21.00 4.95
C PRO A 382 -4.75 20.67 4.61
N GLU A 383 -5.14 19.41 4.76
CA GLU A 383 -6.52 18.92 4.58
C GLU A 383 -7.12 19.24 3.21
N GLU A 384 -6.63 18.59 2.14
CA GLU A 384 -7.42 18.56 0.92
C GLU A 384 -8.56 17.55 0.99
N GLU A 385 -9.62 17.95 0.29
CA GLU A 385 -10.80 17.20 -0.11
C GLU A 385 -10.44 15.78 -0.60
N SER A 386 -11.46 14.91 -0.74
CA SER A 386 -11.32 13.53 -1.26
C SER A 386 -10.23 13.40 -2.34
N THR A 387 -9.43 12.34 -2.31
CA THR A 387 -8.39 12.02 -3.33
C THR A 387 -8.87 12.27 -4.77
N TRP A 388 -10.14 12.02 -5.03
CA TRP A 388 -10.80 12.27 -6.30
C TRP A 388 -10.90 13.75 -6.70
N GLU A 389 -11.16 14.66 -5.77
CA GLU A 389 -11.18 16.10 -6.05
C GLU A 389 -9.77 16.63 -6.33
N PHE A 390 -8.75 16.10 -5.64
CA PHE A 390 -7.37 16.45 -5.94
C PHE A 390 -6.95 15.98 -7.34
N LEU A 391 -7.30 14.73 -7.71
CA LEU A 391 -7.11 14.23 -9.07
C LEU A 391 -7.86 15.09 -10.10
N ARG A 392 -9.11 15.47 -9.82
CA ARG A 392 -9.90 16.36 -10.69
C ARG A 392 -9.24 17.73 -10.85
N LEU A 393 -8.68 18.30 -9.78
CA LEU A 393 -7.95 19.57 -9.83
C LEU A 393 -6.74 19.49 -10.76
N ILE A 394 -5.91 18.45 -10.62
CA ILE A 394 -4.73 18.23 -11.46
C ILE A 394 -5.16 18.05 -12.93
N LEU A 395 -6.18 17.23 -13.18
CA LEU A 395 -6.75 17.04 -14.52
C LEU A 395 -7.25 18.36 -15.12
N ASP A 396 -8.05 19.13 -14.37
CA ASP A 396 -8.63 20.37 -14.86
C ASP A 396 -7.55 21.42 -15.21
N LEU A 397 -6.53 21.55 -14.36
CA LEU A 397 -5.39 22.42 -14.62
C LEU A 397 -4.55 21.94 -15.81
N SER A 398 -4.33 20.63 -15.93
CA SER A 398 -3.61 20.03 -17.06
C SER A 398 -4.32 20.28 -18.38
N ILE A 399 -5.65 20.13 -18.42
CA ILE A 399 -6.45 20.43 -19.61
C ILE A 399 -6.44 21.94 -19.91
N LYS A 400 -6.41 22.84 -18.91
CA LYS A 400 -6.28 24.29 -19.15
C LYS A 400 -5.00 24.66 -19.90
N VAL A 401 -3.87 24.04 -19.54
CA VAL A 401 -2.57 24.27 -20.21
C VAL A 401 -2.36 23.41 -21.46
N LEU A 402 -3.33 22.57 -21.83
CA LEU A 402 -3.25 21.78 -23.06
C LEU A 402 -3.68 22.62 -24.28
N ARG A 403 -2.97 22.53 -25.41
CA ARG A 403 -3.41 23.15 -26.67
C ARG A 403 -4.74 22.54 -27.15
N PRO A 404 -5.54 23.26 -27.97
CA PRO A 404 -6.79 22.72 -28.52
C PRO A 404 -6.62 21.39 -29.27
N SER A 405 -5.52 21.24 -30.02
CA SER A 405 -5.16 20.00 -30.74
C SER A 405 -4.21 19.09 -29.97
N GLY A 406 -3.93 19.41 -28.70
CA GLY A 406 -3.00 18.66 -27.85
C GLY A 406 -3.63 17.40 -27.28
N LYS A 407 -2.79 16.52 -26.74
CA LYS A 407 -3.21 15.32 -26.00
C LYS A 407 -2.62 15.28 -24.61
N TYR A 408 -3.41 14.77 -23.68
CA TYR A 408 -3.02 14.45 -22.32
C TYR A 408 -2.86 12.93 -22.20
N PHE A 409 -1.77 12.49 -21.58
CA PHE A 409 -1.49 11.08 -21.34
C PHE A 409 -1.29 10.82 -19.85
N THR A 410 -1.77 9.68 -19.36
CA THR A 410 -1.57 9.28 -17.97
C THR A 410 -1.67 7.78 -17.82
N GLN A 411 -0.98 7.25 -16.81
CA GLN A 411 -1.32 5.96 -16.24
C GLN A 411 -2.69 6.05 -15.54
N GLY A 412 -3.49 5.00 -15.65
CA GLY A 412 -4.83 4.90 -15.07
C GLY A 412 -4.80 4.08 -13.79
N ASN A 413 -5.08 2.78 -13.90
CA ASN A 413 -5.04 1.85 -12.77
C ASN A 413 -4.97 0.39 -13.28
N CYS A 414 -4.89 -0.56 -12.36
CA CYS A 414 -5.08 -1.99 -12.63
C CYS A 414 -6.44 -2.24 -13.32
N VAL A 415 -6.44 -3.10 -14.34
CA VAL A 415 -7.64 -3.46 -15.12
C VAL A 415 -8.76 -4.08 -14.27
N ASN A 416 -8.40 -4.70 -13.13
CA ASN A 416 -9.37 -5.34 -12.24
C ASN A 416 -10.09 -4.34 -11.31
N LEU A 417 -9.59 -3.11 -11.16
CA LEU A 417 -10.21 -2.07 -10.32
C LEU A 417 -11.25 -1.28 -11.12
N SER A 418 -12.28 -1.98 -11.62
CA SER A 418 -13.30 -1.42 -12.51
C SER A 418 -14.08 -0.25 -11.91
N GLU A 419 -14.38 -0.29 -10.61
CA GLU A 419 -15.06 0.80 -9.91
C GLU A 419 -14.20 2.07 -9.88
N ALA A 420 -12.91 1.95 -9.51
CA ALA A 420 -11.99 3.09 -9.50
C ALA A 420 -11.76 3.66 -10.92
N LEU A 421 -11.66 2.79 -11.93
CA LEU A 421 -11.58 3.24 -13.33
C LEU A 421 -12.84 3.98 -13.77
N SER A 422 -14.03 3.52 -13.35
CA SER A 422 -15.31 4.18 -13.63
C SER A 422 -15.39 5.55 -12.94
N GLU A 423 -14.99 5.64 -11.68
CA GLU A 423 -14.96 6.92 -10.93
C GLU A 423 -13.98 7.91 -11.58
N TYR A 424 -12.80 7.45 -12.01
CA TYR A 424 -11.86 8.28 -12.78
C TYR A 424 -12.48 8.79 -14.09
N GLU A 425 -13.20 7.95 -14.84
CA GLU A 425 -13.87 8.34 -16.08
C GLU A 425 -15.02 9.35 -15.84
N GLU A 426 -15.74 9.23 -14.73
CA GLU A 426 -16.76 10.21 -14.31
C GLU A 426 -16.14 11.59 -14.01
N LEU A 427 -14.93 11.64 -13.45
CA LEU A 427 -14.21 12.89 -13.22
C LEU A 427 -13.89 13.64 -14.53
N LEU A 428 -13.61 12.92 -15.61
CA LEU A 428 -13.36 13.54 -16.93
C LEU A 428 -14.59 14.32 -17.43
N GLY A 429 -15.80 13.89 -17.06
CA GLY A 429 -17.05 14.60 -17.37
C GLY A 429 -17.28 15.86 -16.54
N ARG A 430 -16.50 16.07 -15.47
CA ARG A 430 -16.62 17.19 -14.51
C ARG A 430 -15.57 18.28 -14.71
N LEU A 431 -14.74 18.17 -15.74
CA LEU A 431 -13.72 19.16 -16.08
C LEU A 431 -14.35 20.43 -16.66
N SER A 432 -13.66 21.56 -16.53
CA SER A 432 -14.11 22.86 -17.05
C SER A 432 -14.21 22.91 -18.57
N CYS A 433 -13.43 22.08 -19.27
CA CYS A 433 -13.47 21.89 -20.70
C CYS A 433 -13.96 20.47 -21.02
N LYS A 434 -14.85 20.33 -22.01
CA LYS A 434 -15.30 19.01 -22.47
C LYS A 434 -14.14 18.27 -23.13
N VAL A 435 -13.97 17.02 -22.76
CA VAL A 435 -12.93 16.14 -23.29
C VAL A 435 -13.55 14.86 -23.83
N ASP A 436 -12.89 14.26 -24.80
CA ASP A 436 -13.08 12.85 -25.18
C ASP A 436 -11.80 12.08 -24.76
N PHE A 437 -11.91 10.76 -24.64
CA PHE A 437 -10.78 9.92 -24.23
C PHE A 437 -10.80 8.55 -24.90
N SER A 438 -9.64 7.89 -24.86
CA SER A 438 -9.48 6.47 -25.16
C SER A 438 -8.59 5.82 -24.12
N LYS A 439 -8.70 4.49 -23.96
CA LYS A 439 -7.87 3.71 -23.05
C LYS A 439 -7.26 2.49 -23.72
N GLU A 440 -6.07 2.12 -23.30
CA GLU A 440 -5.38 0.90 -23.73
C GLU A 440 -4.91 0.09 -22.52
N VAL A 441 -4.95 -1.24 -22.66
CA VAL A 441 -4.48 -2.17 -21.62
C VAL A 441 -3.08 -2.64 -22.00
N VAL A 442 -2.14 -2.49 -21.08
CA VAL A 442 -0.72 -2.71 -21.31
C VAL A 442 -0.18 -3.70 -20.30
N CYS A 443 0.70 -4.59 -20.77
CA CYS A 443 1.50 -5.46 -19.92
C CYS A 443 2.78 -4.73 -19.56
N VAL A 444 2.87 -4.23 -18.33
CA VAL A 444 4.09 -3.67 -17.77
C VAL A 444 4.81 -4.80 -17.02
N PRO A 445 6.03 -5.21 -17.43
CA PRO A 445 6.66 -6.44 -16.94
C PRO A 445 6.72 -6.56 -15.42
N SER A 446 7.19 -5.52 -14.73
CA SER A 446 7.37 -5.57 -13.27
C SER A 446 6.06 -5.43 -12.48
N TYR A 447 4.95 -5.02 -13.09
CA TYR A 447 3.71 -4.76 -12.35
C TYR A 447 3.00 -6.05 -11.92
N MET A 448 3.29 -7.19 -12.56
CA MET A 448 2.64 -8.48 -12.28
C MET A 448 1.11 -8.43 -12.40
N GLU A 449 0.61 -7.46 -13.17
CA GLU A 449 -0.79 -7.19 -13.48
C GLU A 449 -0.93 -6.36 -14.75
N LEU A 450 -2.13 -6.36 -15.34
CA LEU A 450 -2.42 -5.56 -16.53
C LEU A 450 -2.86 -4.14 -16.13
N TRP A 451 -2.29 -3.14 -16.79
CA TRP A 451 -2.50 -1.73 -16.45
C TRP A 451 -3.24 -0.98 -17.55
N VAL A 452 -4.11 -0.06 -17.16
CA VAL A 452 -4.86 0.81 -18.09
C VAL A 452 -4.12 2.14 -18.23
N PHE A 453 -3.94 2.61 -19.47
CA PHE A 453 -3.44 3.95 -19.79
C PHE A 453 -4.51 4.76 -20.50
N TYR A 454 -4.57 6.06 -20.23
CA TYR A 454 -5.54 6.98 -20.83
C TYR A 454 -4.86 7.96 -21.79
N THR A 455 -5.50 8.19 -22.93
CA THR A 455 -5.25 9.34 -23.81
C THR A 455 -6.50 10.21 -23.81
N ILE A 456 -6.36 11.49 -23.47
CA ILE A 456 -7.46 12.46 -23.31
C ILE A 456 -7.20 13.68 -24.20
N TRP A 457 -8.22 14.23 -24.84
CA TRP A 457 -8.10 15.44 -25.68
C TRP A 457 -9.35 16.32 -25.58
N LYS A 458 -9.19 17.61 -25.90
CA LYS A 458 -10.28 18.58 -25.92
C LYS A 458 -11.25 18.29 -27.07
N LYS A 459 -12.55 18.45 -26.81
CA LYS A 459 -13.61 18.27 -27.80
C LYS A 459 -13.81 19.48 -28.70
#